data_AF-A0AAJ2A8I7-F1
#
_entry.id   AF-A0AAJ2A8I7-F1
#
_cell.length_a   1.000
_cell.length_b   1.000
_cell.length_c   1.000
_cell.angle_alpha   90.00
_cell.angle_beta   90.00
_cell.angle_gamma   90.00
#
_symmetry.space_group_name_H-M   'P 1'
#
loop_
_entity.id
_entity.type
_entity.pdbx_description
1 polymer ?
#
loop_
_entity_poly.entity_id
_entity_poly.type
_entity_poly.pdbx_seq_one_letter_code
_entity_poly.pdbx_strand_id
1 'polypeptide(L)'
;MNDLHISVDPNGHATLSQSVQISEHCNNRARLLTSLVNIVAAPGGFEHFCAYPEAMRRDILNLLRSVAEEQLPLIAALEEHATKAGYERGAQAAREVLIQEQQAANSALHYDAENHAAQMILTH
;
A
#
# COMPACT_ATOMS: atom_id res chain seq x y z
N MET A 1 -2.78 -15.10 -18.13
CA MET A 1 -4.26 -15.01 -18.07
C MET A 1 -4.56 -14.44 -16.70
N ASN A 2 -5.24 -13.29 -16.62
CA ASN A 2 -5.56 -12.67 -15.33
C ASN A 2 -6.74 -13.44 -14.72
N ASP A 3 -6.61 -13.87 -13.47
CA ASP A 3 -7.66 -14.60 -12.76
C ASP A 3 -8.86 -13.67 -12.57
N LEU A 4 -9.90 -13.93 -13.37
CA LEU A 4 -11.21 -13.32 -13.29
C LEU A 4 -12.06 -14.17 -12.35
N HIS A 5 -12.52 -13.56 -11.26
CA HIS A 5 -13.39 -14.18 -10.27
C HIS A 5 -14.79 -13.59 -10.42
N ILE A 6 -15.80 -14.44 -10.58
CA ILE A 6 -17.20 -14.02 -10.63
C ILE A 6 -17.82 -14.39 -9.28
N SER A 7 -18.31 -13.39 -8.55
CA SER A 7 -19.09 -13.58 -7.33
C SER A 7 -20.52 -13.07 -7.53
N VAL A 8 -21.49 -13.63 -6.82
CA VAL A 8 -22.86 -13.11 -6.78
C VAL A 8 -23.11 -12.60 -5.37
N ASP A 9 -23.51 -11.35 -5.24
CA ASP A 9 -23.79 -10.73 -3.96
C ASP A 9 -25.12 -11.28 -3.35
N PRO A 10 -25.41 -11.00 -2.07
CA PRO A 10 -26.65 -11.43 -1.42
C PRO A 10 -27.94 -10.89 -2.07
N ASN A 11 -27.84 -9.86 -2.91
CA ASN A 11 -28.97 -9.26 -3.62
C ASN A 11 -29.16 -9.87 -5.03
N GLY A 12 -28.31 -10.83 -5.43
CA GLY A 12 -28.35 -11.49 -6.73
C GLY A 12 -27.59 -10.76 -7.83
N HIS A 13 -26.77 -9.75 -7.52
CA HIS A 13 -25.93 -9.07 -8.50
C HIS A 13 -24.61 -9.80 -8.72
N ALA A 14 -24.33 -10.12 -9.98
CA ALA A 14 -23.03 -10.67 -10.36
C ALA A 14 -21.96 -9.57 -10.37
N THR A 15 -20.93 -9.74 -9.56
CA THR A 15 -19.74 -8.91 -9.50
C THR A 15 -18.57 -9.66 -10.15
N LEU A 16 -18.00 -9.08 -11.19
CA LEU A 16 -16.77 -9.57 -11.81
C LEU A 16 -15.60 -8.86 -11.15
N SER A 17 -14.79 -9.59 -10.40
CA SER A 17 -13.54 -9.10 -9.83
C SER A 17 -12.36 -9.67 -10.58
N GLN A 18 -11.34 -8.85 -10.78
CA GLN A 18 -10.09 -9.26 -11.39
C GLN A 18 -8.99 -9.08 -10.36
N SER A 19 -8.20 -10.14 -10.14
CA SER A 19 -7.00 -10.01 -9.32
C SER A 19 -5.94 -9.23 -10.13
N VAL A 20 -5.71 -7.98 -9.74
CA VAL A 20 -4.66 -7.12 -10.32
C VAL A 20 -3.77 -6.69 -9.17
N GLN A 21 -2.45 -6.73 -9.36
CA GLN A 21 -1.53 -6.18 -8.37
C GLN A 21 -1.85 -4.69 -8.19
N ILE A 22 -2.06 -4.25 -6.94
CA ILE A 22 -2.42 -2.85 -6.63
C ILE A 22 -1.41 -1.88 -7.24
N SER A 23 -0.12 -2.23 -7.25
CA SER A 23 0.95 -1.46 -7.89
C SER A 23 0.73 -1.25 -9.39
N GLU A 24 0.35 -2.30 -10.12
CA GLU A 24 0.06 -2.25 -11.55
C GLU A 24 -1.21 -1.44 -11.82
N HIS A 25 -2.26 -1.65 -11.02
CA HIS A 25 -3.51 -0.90 -11.11
C HIS A 25 -3.28 0.60 -10.90
N CYS A 26 -2.55 0.99 -9.85
CA CYS A 26 -2.18 2.37 -9.57
C CYS A 26 -1.35 2.99 -10.72
N ASN A 27 -0.35 2.25 -11.23
CA ASN A 27 0.49 2.73 -12.34
C ASN A 27 -0.31 2.97 -13.62
N ASN A 28 -1.21 2.06 -13.98
CA ASN A 28 -2.04 2.19 -15.17
C ASN A 28 -2.99 3.40 -15.04
N ARG A 29 -3.57 3.62 -13.86
CA ARG A 29 -4.45 4.77 -13.63
C ARG A 29 -3.70 6.10 -13.59
N ALA A 30 -2.50 6.13 -13.00
CA ALA A 30 -1.64 7.31 -13.03
C ALA A 30 -1.25 7.69 -14.48
N ARG A 31 -0.94 6.70 -15.33
CA ARG A 31 -0.72 6.95 -16.76
C ARG A 31 -1.95 7.53 -17.45
N LEU A 32 -3.13 6.94 -17.22
CA LEU A 32 -4.38 7.41 -17.83
C LEU A 32 -4.67 8.87 -17.45
N LEU A 33 -4.57 9.22 -16.16
CA LEU A 33 -4.74 10.61 -15.71
C LEU A 33 -3.71 11.54 -16.36
N THR A 34 -2.44 11.14 -16.38
CA THR A 34 -1.37 11.93 -17.00
C THR A 34 -1.65 12.17 -18.49
N SER A 35 -2.09 11.15 -19.21
CA SER A 35 -2.46 11.27 -20.62
C SER A 35 -3.64 12.22 -20.83
N LEU A 36 -4.68 12.13 -20.00
CA LEU A 36 -5.85 13.01 -20.10
C LEU A 36 -5.48 14.47 -19.79
N VAL A 37 -4.65 14.71 -18.76
CA VAL A 37 -4.14 16.04 -18.43
C VAL A 37 -3.29 16.59 -19.58
N ASN A 38 -2.40 15.78 -20.17
CA ASN A 38 -1.55 16.21 -21.28
C ASN A 38 -2.35 16.59 -22.53
N ILE A 39 -3.50 15.94 -22.79
CA ILE A 39 -4.38 16.32 -23.90
C ILE A 39 -4.96 17.73 -23.68
N VAL A 40 -5.37 18.05 -22.45
CA VAL A 40 -5.94 19.36 -22.12
C VAL A 40 -4.87 20.45 -21.99
N ALA A 41 -3.68 20.09 -21.47
CA ALA A 41 -2.59 21.01 -21.19
C ALA A 41 -1.64 21.24 -22.39
N ALA A 42 -1.77 20.46 -23.48
CA ALA A 42 -1.00 20.69 -24.69
C ALA A 42 -1.26 22.10 -25.26
N PRO A 43 -0.28 22.76 -25.89
CA PRO A 43 -0.51 24.03 -26.57
C PRO A 43 -1.62 23.88 -27.62
N GLY A 44 -2.68 24.70 -27.54
CA GLY A 44 -3.83 24.56 -28.43
C GLY A 44 -4.79 23.40 -28.06
N GLY A 45 -4.49 22.65 -27.00
CA GLY A 45 -5.22 21.45 -26.57
C GLY A 45 -6.59 21.79 -25.99
N PHE A 46 -6.69 22.89 -25.24
CA PHE A 46 -7.98 23.38 -24.75
C PHE A 46 -8.85 23.92 -25.89
N GLU A 47 -8.26 24.57 -26.87
CA GLU A 47 -8.93 25.07 -28.08
C GLU A 47 -9.45 23.91 -28.94
N HIS A 48 -8.63 22.86 -29.13
CA HIS A 48 -9.06 21.62 -29.77
C HIS A 48 -10.15 20.91 -28.99
N PHE A 49 -10.02 20.84 -27.66
CA PHE A 49 -11.05 20.28 -26.80
C PHE A 49 -12.38 21.05 -26.97
N CYS A 50 -12.32 22.38 -27.03
CA CYS A 50 -13.49 23.23 -27.24
C CYS A 50 -14.10 23.10 -28.63
N ALA A 51 -13.31 22.71 -29.63
CA ALA A 51 -13.76 22.45 -30.98
C ALA A 51 -14.52 21.11 -31.12
N TYR A 52 -14.42 20.21 -30.14
CA TYR A 52 -15.20 18.96 -30.16
C TYR A 52 -16.70 19.20 -29.97
N PRO A 53 -17.56 18.35 -30.57
CA PRO A 53 -18.98 18.33 -30.30
C PRO A 53 -19.27 18.25 -28.79
N GLU A 54 -20.33 18.92 -28.35
CA GLU A 54 -20.67 19.00 -26.92
C GLU A 54 -20.81 17.63 -26.25
N ALA A 55 -21.41 16.64 -26.93
CA ALA A 55 -21.54 15.28 -26.44
C ALA A 55 -20.16 14.66 -26.12
N MET A 56 -19.20 14.80 -27.02
CA MET A 56 -17.84 14.27 -26.84
C MET A 56 -17.10 14.98 -25.71
N ARG A 57 -17.23 16.31 -25.59
CA ARG A 57 -16.65 17.06 -24.46
C ARG A 57 -17.20 16.57 -23.13
N ARG A 58 -18.51 16.34 -23.08
CA ARG A 58 -19.20 15.82 -21.89
C ARG A 58 -18.71 14.43 -21.52
N ASP A 59 -18.53 13.54 -22.50
CA ASP A 59 -18.02 12.19 -22.26
C ASP A 59 -16.59 12.21 -21.72
N ILE A 60 -15.72 13.05 -22.29
CA ILE A 60 -14.33 13.22 -21.80
C ILE A 60 -14.31 13.77 -20.37
N LEU A 61 -15.14 14.76 -20.05
CA LEU A 61 -15.23 15.31 -18.70
C LEU A 61 -15.82 14.31 -17.70
N ASN A 62 -16.82 13.53 -18.11
CA ASN A 62 -17.38 12.45 -17.30
C ASN A 62 -16.33 11.37 -17.02
N LEU A 63 -15.51 11.01 -18.01
CA LEU A 63 -14.42 10.05 -17.83
C LEU A 63 -13.37 10.59 -16.85
N LEU A 64 -12.94 11.85 -17.03
CA LEU A 64 -12.03 12.52 -16.10
C LEU A 64 -12.56 12.51 -14.67
N ARG A 65 -13.85 12.85 -14.49
CA ARG A 65 -14.52 12.81 -13.19
C ARG A 65 -14.54 11.40 -12.60
N SER A 66 -14.96 10.39 -13.38
CA SER A 66 -15.01 8.99 -12.92
C SER A 66 -13.64 8.51 -12.44
N VAL A 67 -12.59 8.78 -13.22
CA VAL A 67 -11.22 8.38 -12.84
C VAL A 67 -10.78 9.10 -11.56
N ALA A 68 -11.09 10.39 -11.41
CA ALA A 68 -10.76 11.16 -10.21
C ALA A 68 -11.53 10.69 -8.97
N GLU A 69 -12.84 10.46 -9.07
CA GLU A 69 -13.69 10.00 -7.97
C GLU A 69 -13.25 8.63 -7.46
N GLU A 70 -12.94 7.71 -8.37
CA GLU A 70 -12.44 6.39 -8.03
C GLU A 70 -10.99 6.38 -7.50
N GLN A 71 -10.23 7.49 -7.59
CA GLN A 71 -8.90 7.59 -6.98
C GLN A 71 -8.97 7.83 -5.47
N LEU A 72 -10.01 8.51 -4.98
CA LEU A 72 -10.13 8.87 -3.57
C LEU A 72 -10.20 7.64 -2.63
N PRO A 73 -11.03 6.62 -2.90
CA PRO A 73 -11.06 5.42 -2.05
C PRO A 73 -9.73 4.64 -2.09
N LEU A 74 -9.07 4.65 -3.24
CA LEU A 74 -7.78 3.98 -3.42
C LEU A 74 -6.68 4.67 -2.60
N ILE A 75 -6.62 6.00 -2.62
CA ILE A 75 -5.70 6.78 -1.79
C ILE A 75 -5.97 6.52 -0.31
N ALA A 76 -7.24 6.61 0.13
CA ALA A 76 -7.61 6.37 1.52
C ALA A 76 -7.21 4.95 1.99
N ALA A 77 -7.47 3.93 1.17
CA ALA A 77 -7.07 2.55 1.50
C ALA A 77 -5.54 2.38 1.56
N LEU A 78 -4.79 3.04 0.68
CA LEU A 78 -3.33 3.02 0.69
C LEU A 78 -2.76 3.74 1.93
N GLU A 79 -3.33 4.87 2.32
CA GLU A 79 -2.95 5.62 3.53
C GLU A 79 -3.23 4.82 4.81
N GLU A 80 -4.40 4.18 4.90
CA GLU A 80 -4.74 3.31 6.02
C GLU A 80 -3.76 2.13 6.11
N HIS A 81 -3.49 1.47 4.98
CA HIS A 81 -2.55 0.36 4.91
C HIS A 81 -1.11 0.79 5.28
N ALA A 82 -0.66 1.95 4.80
CA ALA A 82 0.67 2.48 5.13
C ALA A 82 0.81 2.79 6.62
N THR A 83 -0.22 3.40 7.22
CA THR A 83 -0.28 3.67 8.66
C THR A 83 -0.21 2.38 9.47
N LYS A 84 -1.02 1.39 9.10
CA LYS A 84 -1.07 0.09 9.77
C LYS A 84 0.25 -0.67 9.66
N ALA A 85 0.83 -0.75 8.46
CA ALA A 85 2.12 -1.40 8.23
C ALA A 85 3.29 -0.70 8.95
N GLY A 86 3.20 0.63 9.13
CA GLY A 86 4.14 1.39 9.95
C GLY A 86 4.05 1.02 11.43
N TYR A 87 2.82 0.95 11.97
CA TYR A 87 2.58 0.52 13.34
C TYR A 87 3.05 -0.92 13.59
N GLU A 88 2.71 -1.85 12.69
CA GLU A 88 3.12 -3.25 12.79
C GLU A 88 4.65 -3.41 12.77
N ARG A 89 5.36 -2.67 11.90
CA ARG A 89 6.82 -2.64 11.90
C ARG A 89 7.39 -2.09 13.20
N GLY A 90 6.83 -1.02 13.75
CA GLY A 90 7.26 -0.48 15.04
C GLY A 90 7.04 -1.47 16.19
N ALA A 91 5.88 -2.12 16.23
CA ALA A 91 5.58 -3.15 17.21
C ALA A 91 6.52 -4.35 17.10
N GLN A 92 6.87 -4.74 15.87
CA GLN A 92 7.83 -5.82 15.64
C GLN A 92 9.25 -5.45 16.08
N ALA A 93 9.72 -4.25 15.75
CA ALA A 93 11.02 -3.76 16.20
C ALA A 93 11.10 -3.68 17.74
N ALA A 94 10.03 -3.22 18.41
CA ALA A 94 9.98 -3.19 19.87
C ALA A 94 10.05 -4.59 20.49
N ARG A 95 9.38 -5.59 19.90
CA ARG A 95 9.47 -6.99 20.33
C ARG A 95 10.88 -7.55 20.17
N GLU A 96 11.55 -7.24 19.06
CA GLU A 96 12.92 -7.68 18.80
C GLU A 96 13.91 -7.10 19.80
N VAL A 97 13.78 -5.82 20.17
CA VAL A 97 14.60 -5.19 21.22
C VAL A 97 14.41 -5.88 22.56
N LEU A 98 13.16 -6.13 22.99
CA LEU A 98 12.90 -6.81 24.26
C LEU A 98 13.49 -8.22 24.31
N ILE A 99 13.39 -8.97 23.22
CA ILE A 99 14.00 -10.29 23.11
C ILE A 99 15.53 -10.19 23.20
N GLN A 100 16.13 -9.21 22.53
CA GLN A 100 17.57 -8.99 22.53
C GLN A 100 18.09 -8.56 23.91
N GLU A 101 17.38 -7.68 24.62
CA GLU A 101 17.69 -7.29 26.00
C GLU A 101 17.57 -8.48 26.96
N GLN A 102 16.53 -9.29 26.82
CA GLN A 102 16.35 -10.47 27.66
C GLN A 102 17.41 -11.55 27.38
N GLN A 103 17.81 -11.73 26.13
CA GLN A 103 18.93 -12.60 25.77
C GLN A 103 20.25 -12.06 26.35
N ALA A 104 20.51 -10.76 26.25
CA ALA A 104 21.70 -10.13 26.82
C ALA A 104 21.75 -10.27 28.36
N ALA A 105 20.61 -10.08 29.03
CA ALA A 105 20.49 -10.27 30.48
C ALA A 105 20.73 -11.74 30.89
N ASN A 106 20.15 -12.69 30.15
CA ASN A 106 20.36 -14.12 30.41
C ASN A 106 21.82 -14.53 30.15
N SER A 107 22.48 -13.99 29.13
CA SER A 107 23.91 -14.23 28.86
C SER A 107 24.81 -13.63 29.95
N ALA A 108 24.49 -12.45 30.47
CA ALA A 108 25.23 -11.84 31.58
C ALA A 108 25.12 -12.67 32.87
N LEU A 109 23.91 -13.15 33.19
CA LEU A 109 23.68 -14.05 34.32
C LEU A 109 24.44 -15.38 34.19
N HIS A 110 24.55 -15.92 32.98
CA HIS A 110 25.32 -17.15 32.74
C HIS A 110 26.83 -16.93 32.95
N TYR A 111 27.36 -15.79 32.51
CA TYR A 111 28.77 -15.44 32.67
C TYR A 111 29.14 -15.23 34.16
N ASP A 112 28.27 -14.58 34.93
CA ASP A 112 28.47 -14.38 36.37
C ASP A 112 28.41 -15.69 37.17
N ALA A 113 27.54 -16.62 36.77
CA ALA A 113 27.42 -17.94 37.39
C ALA A 113 28.67 -18.81 37.14
N GLU A 114 29.22 -18.78 35.92
CA GLU A 114 30.46 -19.49 35.58
C GLU A 114 31.68 -18.92 36.32
N ASN A 115 31.75 -17.60 36.46
CA ASN A 115 32.83 -16.95 37.21
C ASN A 115 32.78 -17.25 38.72
N HIS A 116 31.59 -17.28 39.32
CA HIS A 116 31.42 -17.66 40.73
C HIS A 116 31.79 -19.14 40.96
N ALA A 117 31.39 -20.03 40.05
CA ALA A 117 31.75 -21.45 40.12
C ALA A 117 33.27 -21.66 39.99
N ALA A 118 33.93 -20.93 39.08
CA ALA A 118 35.38 -20.99 38.91
C ALA A 118 36.16 -20.46 40.13
N GLN A 119 35.67 -19.42 40.80
CA GLN A 119 36.30 -18.87 42.01
C GLN A 119 36.21 -19.82 43.21
N MET A 120 35.10 -20.54 43.40
CA MET A 120 34.98 -21.50 44.50
C MET A 120 35.88 -22.74 44.34
N ILE A 121 36.19 -23.13 43.10
CA ILE A 121 37.09 -24.27 42.81
C ILE A 121 38.56 -23.91 43.07
N LEU A 122 38.93 -22.63 42.95
CA LEU A 122 40.30 -22.14 43.19
C LEU A 122 40.62 -21.89 44.67
N THR A 123 39.62 -21.86 45.56
CA THR A 123 39.78 -21.58 47.00
C THR A 123 39.82 -22.82 47.90
N HIS A 124 39.88 -24.02 47.33
CA HIS A 124 40.04 -25.29 48.06
C HIS A 124 41.38 -25.95 47.73
#